data_AF-A0A971VFP2-F1
#
_entry.id   AF-A0A971VFP2-F1
#
_cell.length_a   1.000
_cell.length_b   1.000
_cell.length_c   1.000
_cell.angle_alpha   90.00
_cell.angle_beta   90.00
_cell.angle_gamma   90.00
#
_symmetry.space_group_name_H-M   'P 1'
#
loop_
_entity.id
_entity.type
_entity.pdbx_description
1 polymer ?
#
loop_
_entity_poly.entity_id
_entity_poly.type
_entity_poly.pdbx_seq_one_letter_code
_entity_poly.pdbx_strand_id
1 'polypeptide(L)'
;MKKGLKKMAYVAVTLLLIFGAKAWGQQRMADSLLLVLEKYRREDTVRVNRMNDLAYAVYMNNSAMAEEYAREVGSLSDKLGYPKGKARSLWLQGLA
;
A
#
# COMPACT_ATOMS: atom_id res chain seq x y z
N MET A 1 16.09 35.12 23.96
CA MET A 1 14.85 34.44 23.50
C MET A 1 14.81 34.13 21.99
N LYS A 2 15.24 35.02 21.07
CA LYS A 2 15.11 34.80 19.60
C LYS A 2 15.92 33.62 19.00
N LYS A 3 17.06 33.22 19.58
CA LYS A 3 17.89 32.09 19.08
C LYS A 3 17.22 30.72 19.28
N GLY A 4 16.46 30.53 20.37
CA GLY A 4 15.74 29.28 20.64
C GLY A 4 14.56 29.07 19.69
N LEU A 5 13.83 30.14 19.38
CA LEU A 5 12.71 30.11 18.44
C LEU A 5 13.15 29.70 17.01
N LYS A 6 14.30 30.21 16.55
CA LYS A 6 14.87 29.81 15.25
C LYS A 6 15.24 28.33 15.23
N LYS A 7 15.87 27.81 16.30
CA LYS A 7 16.20 26.37 16.41
C LYS A 7 14.94 25.49 16.41
N MET A 8 13.89 25.89 17.14
CA MET A 8 12.60 25.19 17.14
C MET A 8 11.96 25.20 15.75
N ALA A 9 12.04 26.32 15.02
CA ALA A 9 11.56 26.39 13.64
C ALA A 9 12.35 25.45 12.70
N TYR A 10 13.68 25.37 12.82
CA TYR A 10 14.48 24.42 12.04
C TYR A 10 14.11 22.96 12.35
N VAL A 11 13.88 22.62 13.61
CA VAL A 11 13.45 21.28 14.01
C VAL A 11 12.07 20.97 13.44
N ALA A 12 11.12 21.90 13.55
CA ALA A 12 9.78 21.74 12.98
C ALA A 12 9.80 21.55 11.46
N VAL A 13 10.59 22.34 10.73
CA VAL A 13 10.78 22.21 9.27
C VAL A 13 11.41 20.86 8.91
N THR A 14 12.44 20.44 9.65
CA THR A 14 13.11 19.15 9.42
C THR A 14 12.15 17.97 9.63
N LEU A 15 11.34 18.02 10.69
CA LEU A 15 10.32 17.01 10.93
C LEU A 15 9.27 16.98 9.81
N LEU A 16 8.79 18.14 9.36
CA LEU A 16 7.80 18.24 8.29
C LEU A 16 8.29 17.59 6.98
N LEU A 17 9.57 17.81 6.63
CA LEU A 17 10.18 17.25 5.42
C LEU A 17 10.29 15.72 5.46
N ILE A 18 10.57 15.14 6.63
CA ILE A 18 10.69 13.67 6.78
C ILE A 18 9.34 12.98 6.63
N PHE A 19 8.27 13.56 7.19
CA PHE A 19 6.92 12.97 7.09
C PHE A 19 6.32 13.08 5.68
N GLY A 20 6.52 14.21 4.99
CA GLY A 20 5.99 14.40 3.63
C GLY A 20 6.59 13.45 2.57
N ALA A 21 7.87 13.09 2.72
CA ALA A 21 8.55 12.19 1.77
C ALA A 21 7.98 10.76 1.77
N LYS A 22 7.48 10.27 2.92
CA LYS A 22 6.96 8.90 3.04
C LYS A 22 5.64 8.70 2.32
N ALA A 23 4.73 9.66 2.42
CA ALA A 23 3.43 9.61 1.75
C ALA A 23 3.60 9.55 0.21
N TRP A 24 4.52 10.34 -0.33
CA TRP A 24 4.75 10.42 -1.78
C TRP A 24 5.44 9.18 -2.36
N GLY A 25 6.38 8.58 -1.62
CA GLY A 25 7.03 7.34 -2.03
C GLY A 25 6.09 6.14 -2.10
N GLN A 26 5.18 6.01 -1.12
CA GLN A 26 4.20 4.91 -1.09
C GLN A 26 3.19 4.98 -2.23
N GLN A 27 2.69 6.17 -2.55
CA GLN A 27 1.77 6.37 -3.67
C GLN A 27 2.42 5.98 -5.00
N ARG A 28 3.66 6.44 -5.25
CA ARG A 28 4.38 6.14 -6.49
C ARG A 28 4.64 4.64 -6.69
N MET A 29 4.90 3.90 -5.60
CA MET A 29 5.05 2.44 -5.66
C MET A 29 3.73 1.75 -6.03
N ALA A 30 2.62 2.21 -5.46
CA ALA A 30 1.29 1.68 -5.77
C ALA A 30 0.94 1.92 -7.24
N ASP A 31 1.13 3.14 -7.73
CA ASP A 31 0.87 3.51 -9.14
C ASP A 31 1.72 2.66 -10.10
N SER A 32 3.00 2.46 -9.79
CA SER A 32 3.88 1.62 -10.60
C SER A 32 3.44 0.16 -10.61
N LEU A 33 2.97 -0.36 -9.49
CA LEU A 33 2.55 -1.75 -9.37
C LEU A 33 1.21 -1.98 -10.06
N LEU A 34 0.29 -1.02 -10.01
CA LEU A 34 -0.97 -1.02 -10.73
C LEU A 34 -0.75 -1.10 -12.25
N LEU A 35 0.11 -0.24 -12.80
CA LEU A 35 0.45 -0.24 -14.24
C LEU A 35 1.00 -1.60 -14.72
N VAL A 36 1.80 -2.27 -13.89
CA VAL A 36 2.31 -3.61 -14.21
C VAL A 36 1.18 -4.64 -14.17
N LEU A 37 0.27 -4.55 -13.20
CA LEU A 37 -0.88 -5.45 -13.07
C LEU A 37 -1.90 -5.29 -14.19
N GLU A 38 -2.11 -4.08 -14.70
CA GLU A 38 -2.99 -3.83 -15.85
C GLU A 38 -2.49 -4.52 -17.13
N LYS A 39 -1.17 -4.55 -17.32
CA LYS A 39 -0.53 -5.22 -18.47
C LYS A 39 -0.46 -6.74 -18.29
N TYR A 40 -0.37 -7.22 -17.06
CA TYR A 40 -0.23 -8.64 -16.73
C TYR A 40 -1.59 -9.34 -16.58
N ARG A 41 -2.23 -9.76 -17.67
CA ARG A 41 -3.59 -10.33 -17.62
C ARG A 41 -3.71 -11.78 -17.13
N ARG A 42 -2.60 -12.46 -16.85
CA ARG A 42 -2.65 -13.87 -16.43
C ARG A 42 -3.19 -13.96 -15.01
N GLU A 43 -4.24 -14.76 -14.84
CA GLU A 43 -4.76 -15.12 -13.54
C GLU A 43 -3.96 -16.29 -12.97
N ASP A 44 -3.01 -15.99 -12.10
CA ASP A 44 -2.20 -16.98 -11.41
C ASP A 44 -1.79 -16.51 -10.01
N THR A 45 -1.04 -17.35 -9.31
CA THR A 45 -0.57 -17.05 -7.95
C THR A 45 0.41 -15.88 -7.90
N VAL A 46 1.11 -15.57 -9.01
CA VAL A 46 1.99 -14.39 -9.10
C VAL A 46 1.15 -13.12 -9.07
N ARG A 47 0.05 -13.07 -9.82
CA ARG A 47 -0.91 -11.96 -9.79
C ARG A 47 -1.49 -11.78 -8.38
N VAL A 48 -1.94 -12.86 -7.74
CA VAL A 48 -2.45 -12.83 -6.36
C VAL A 48 -1.43 -12.24 -5.39
N ASN A 49 -0.18 -12.69 -5.45
CA ASN A 49 0.86 -12.21 -4.54
C ASN A 49 1.12 -10.71 -4.72
N ARG A 50 1.24 -10.25 -5.98
CA ARG A 50 1.49 -8.84 -6.30
C ARG A 50 0.32 -7.93 -5.93
N MET A 51 -0.92 -8.38 -6.14
CA MET A 51 -2.09 -7.61 -5.74
C MET A 51 -2.23 -7.52 -4.21
N ASN A 52 -1.89 -8.59 -3.47
CA ASN A 52 -1.79 -8.50 -2.00
C ASN A 52 -0.67 -7.55 -1.56
N ASP A 53 0.45 -7.49 -2.27
CA ASP A 53 1.51 -6.50 -2.02
C ASP A 53 1.03 -5.07 -2.28
N LEU A 54 0.21 -4.86 -3.33
CA LEU A 54 -0.38 -3.56 -3.63
C LEU A 54 -1.34 -3.11 -2.52
N ALA A 55 -2.26 -3.98 -2.11
CA ALA A 55 -3.18 -3.71 -0.99
C ALA A 55 -2.41 -3.33 0.28
N TYR A 56 -1.32 -4.05 0.60
CA TYR A 56 -0.45 -3.71 1.73
C TYR A 56 0.36 -2.43 1.53
N ALA A 57 0.71 -2.04 0.30
CA ALA A 57 1.42 -0.80 0.06
C ALA A 57 0.54 0.44 0.33
N VAL A 58 -0.78 0.30 0.13
CA VAL A 58 -1.72 1.42 0.20
C VAL A 58 -2.54 1.51 1.49
N TYR A 59 -2.61 0.45 2.33
CA TYR A 59 -3.54 0.43 3.48
C TYR A 59 -3.40 1.61 4.44
N MET A 60 -2.18 2.11 4.69
CA MET A 60 -1.97 3.22 5.62
C MET A 60 -2.46 4.58 5.10
N ASN A 61 -2.44 4.77 3.77
CA ASN A 61 -2.74 6.07 3.15
C ASN A 61 -4.09 6.08 2.43
N ASN A 62 -4.57 4.90 2.03
CA ASN A 62 -5.81 4.70 1.30
C ASN A 62 -6.41 3.32 1.63
N SER A 63 -7.05 3.23 2.79
CA SER A 63 -7.65 1.98 3.28
C SER A 63 -8.76 1.46 2.37
N ALA A 64 -9.58 2.33 1.81
CA ALA A 64 -10.64 1.95 0.87
C ALA A 64 -10.09 1.21 -0.35
N MET A 65 -8.98 1.70 -0.93
CA MET A 65 -8.30 1.04 -2.03
C MET A 65 -7.65 -0.30 -1.61
N ALA A 66 -7.08 -0.36 -0.40
CA ALA A 66 -6.54 -1.61 0.13
C ALA A 66 -7.64 -2.67 0.29
N GLU A 67 -8.81 -2.29 0.81
CA GLU A 67 -9.95 -3.17 1.01
C GLU A 67 -10.48 -3.70 -0.34
N GLU A 68 -10.61 -2.83 -1.35
CA GLU A 68 -11.04 -3.20 -2.69
C GLU A 68 -10.11 -4.26 -3.30
N TYR A 69 -8.80 -4.00 -3.32
CA TYR A 69 -7.83 -4.97 -3.81
C TYR A 69 -7.82 -6.26 -2.99
N ALA A 70 -7.94 -6.17 -1.66
CA ALA A 70 -7.98 -7.35 -0.81
C ALA A 70 -9.25 -8.20 -1.05
N ARG A 71 -10.38 -7.60 -1.44
CA ARG A 71 -11.58 -8.33 -1.87
C ARG A 71 -11.35 -9.05 -3.20
N GLU A 72 -10.84 -8.34 -4.22
CA GLU A 72 -10.52 -8.94 -5.52
C GLU A 72 -9.55 -10.12 -5.41
N VAL A 73 -8.49 -9.96 -4.60
CA VAL A 73 -7.51 -11.01 -4.38
C VAL A 73 -8.11 -12.21 -3.67
N GLY A 74 -9.05 -11.98 -2.75
CA GLY A 74 -9.78 -13.06 -2.09
C GLY A 74 -10.53 -13.92 -3.10
N SER A 75 -11.30 -13.29 -4.01
CA SER A 75 -12.03 -13.98 -5.07
C SER A 75 -11.12 -14.72 -6.05
N LEU A 76 -10.01 -14.09 -6.46
CA LEU A 76 -9.03 -14.73 -7.35
C LEU A 76 -8.33 -15.91 -6.67
N SER A 77 -8.03 -15.80 -5.37
CA SER A 77 -7.40 -16.88 -4.61
C SER A 77 -8.33 -18.08 -4.47
N ASP A 78 -9.63 -17.85 -4.27
CA ASP A 78 -10.63 -18.92 -4.23
C ASP A 78 -10.71 -19.62 -5.60
N LYS A 79 -10.77 -18.85 -6.70
CA LYS A 79 -10.79 -19.38 -8.07
C LYS A 79 -9.57 -20.26 -8.38
N LEU A 80 -8.40 -19.87 -7.89
CA LEU A 80 -7.14 -20.57 -8.14
C LEU A 80 -6.86 -21.71 -7.14
N GLY A 81 -7.69 -21.88 -6.10
CA GLY A 81 -7.40 -22.81 -5.01
C GLY A 81 -6.08 -22.48 -4.32
N TYR A 82 -5.82 -21.20 -4.03
CA TYR A 82 -4.57 -20.72 -3.44
C TYR A 82 -4.77 -20.16 -2.00
N PRO A 83 -4.81 -21.04 -0.97
CA PRO A 83 -5.13 -20.66 0.41
C PRO A 83 -4.21 -19.59 1.00
N LYS A 84 -2.92 -19.60 0.64
CA LYS A 84 -1.95 -18.60 1.12
C LYS A 84 -2.35 -17.18 0.66
N GLY A 85 -2.79 -17.04 -0.59
CA GLY A 85 -3.27 -15.78 -1.12
C GLY A 85 -4.54 -15.30 -0.42
N LYS A 86 -5.48 -16.22 -0.20
CA LYS A 86 -6.74 -15.97 0.50
C LYS A 86 -6.54 -15.54 1.95
N ALA A 87 -5.67 -16.23 2.68
CA ALA A 87 -5.38 -15.89 4.07
C ALA A 87 -4.82 -14.47 4.20
N ARG A 88 -3.89 -14.10 3.31
CA ARG A 88 -3.33 -12.74 3.30
C ARG A 88 -4.36 -11.69 2.91
N SER A 89 -5.26 -12.00 1.97
CA SER A 89 -6.31 -11.07 1.57
C SER A 89 -7.30 -10.81 2.71
N LEU A 90 -7.70 -11.85 3.45
CA LEU A 90 -8.56 -11.73 4.63
C LEU A 90 -7.88 -10.92 5.75
N TRP A 91 -6.60 -11.15 5.98
CA TRP A 91 -5.82 -10.36 6.94
C TRP A 91 -5.80 -8.87 6.56
N LEU A 92 -5.62 -8.55 5.27
CA LEU A 92 -5.64 -7.17 4.77
C LEU A 92 -7.01 -6.51 4.87
N GLN A 93 -8.10 -7.26 4.64
CA GLN A 93 -9.47 -6.76 4.85
C GLN A 93 -9.73 -6.40 6.31
N GLY A 94 -9.12 -7.11 7.26
CA GLY A 94 -9.21 -6.76 8.68
C GLY A 94 -8.25 -5.64 9.12
N LEU A 95 -7.27 -5.29 8.29
CA LEU A 95 -6.27 -4.25 8.57
C LEU A 95 -6.68 -2.88 8.00
N ALA A 96 -7.40 -2.86 6.88
CA ALA A 96 -7.93 -1.68 6.21
C ALA A 96 -9.16 -1.12 6.96
#